data_AF-A0AAE3L528-F1
#
_entry.id   AF-A0AAE3L528-F1
#
_cell.length_a   1.000
_cell.length_b   1.000
_cell.length_c   1.000
_cell.angle_alpha   90.00
_cell.angle_beta   90.00
_cell.angle_gamma   90.00
#
_symmetry.space_group_name_H-M   'P 1'
#
loop_
_entity.id
_entity.type
_entity.pdbx_description
1 polymer ?
#
loop_
_entity_poly.entity_id
_entity_poly.type
_entity_poly.pdbx_seq_one_letter_code
_entity_poly.pdbx_strand_id
1 'polypeptide(L)'
;MATSFFQSSSGSSAFGPAWASSLGVVAIVLGVFLTGLHGTEWMKQVVMVNHYSDTMEKPAADCPEEELEEEGISLAECEFMVDHIWGLGLSTPDWFPGTQMTLAAIGTLLAFLSLIIGGALVNFRPWAVPAAITVFAGLTAVDALQFAAVVNAGPIIRDIYLWNILLWLLIHLLMLTGAIAGRHVERSQ
;
A
#
# COMPACT_ATOMS: atom_id res chain seq x y z
N MET A 1 -43.94 13.82 -38.52
CA MET A 1 -42.97 12.72 -38.72
C MET A 1 -41.58 13.35 -38.65
N ALA A 2 -40.70 13.09 -37.70
CA ALA A 2 -40.67 12.13 -36.62
C ALA A 2 -39.97 12.79 -35.41
N THR A 3 -40.67 12.78 -34.28
CA THR A 3 -40.13 13.03 -32.94
C THR A 3 -39.58 11.71 -32.37
N SER A 4 -38.62 11.84 -31.46
CA SER A 4 -38.15 10.85 -30.46
C SER A 4 -37.43 9.58 -30.96
N PHE A 5 -36.10 9.53 -30.74
CA PHE A 5 -35.36 8.25 -30.59
C PHE A 5 -34.28 8.26 -29.48
N PHE A 6 -34.23 9.28 -28.62
CA PHE A 6 -33.49 9.17 -27.35
C PHE A 6 -34.45 8.74 -26.25
N GLN A 7 -34.91 7.50 -26.36
CA GLN A 7 -35.52 6.82 -25.23
C GLN A 7 -34.37 6.36 -24.34
N SER A 8 -34.03 7.22 -23.37
CA SER A 8 -33.24 6.82 -22.20
C SER A 8 -34.00 5.67 -21.55
N SER A 9 -33.63 4.43 -21.88
CA SER A 9 -34.10 3.26 -21.18
C SER A 9 -33.60 3.41 -19.75
N SER A 10 -34.50 3.83 -18.87
CA SER A 10 -34.45 3.60 -17.43
C SER A 10 -34.47 2.09 -17.21
N GLY A 11 -33.35 1.44 -17.51
CA GLY A 11 -33.07 0.10 -17.04
C GLY A 11 -32.81 0.23 -15.55
N SER A 12 -33.81 -0.05 -14.74
CA SER A 12 -33.65 -0.39 -13.33
C SER A 12 -32.62 -1.52 -13.28
N SER A 13 -31.36 -1.15 -13.06
CA SER A 13 -30.30 -2.11 -12.86
C SER A 13 -30.62 -2.78 -11.51
N ALA A 14 -30.76 -4.11 -11.51
CA ALA A 14 -30.82 -4.89 -10.27
C ALA A 14 -29.51 -4.79 -9.44
N PHE A 15 -28.58 -3.96 -9.88
CA PHE A 15 -27.26 -3.67 -9.35
C PHE A 15 -27.21 -2.20 -8.93
N GLY A 16 -26.55 -1.92 -7.80
CA GLY A 16 -26.38 -0.56 -7.29
C GLY A 16 -25.66 0.38 -8.26
N PRO A 17 -25.47 1.66 -7.88
CA PRO A 17 -24.90 2.67 -8.76
C PRO A 17 -23.50 2.29 -9.24
N ALA A 18 -23.25 2.52 -10.53
CA ALA A 18 -22.05 2.04 -11.24
C ALA A 18 -20.73 2.55 -10.62
N TRP A 19 -20.75 3.75 -10.02
CA TRP A 19 -19.58 4.32 -9.34
C TRP A 19 -19.15 3.45 -8.15
N ALA A 20 -20.11 2.92 -7.38
CA ALA A 20 -19.83 2.13 -6.19
C ALA A 20 -19.31 0.75 -6.57
N SER A 21 -19.89 0.14 -7.61
CA SER A 21 -19.40 -1.14 -8.13
C SER A 21 -17.97 -1.03 -8.68
N SER A 22 -17.71 0.00 -9.49
CA SER A 22 -16.37 0.25 -10.05
C SER A 22 -15.34 0.50 -8.95
N LEU A 23 -15.66 1.35 -7.98
CA LEU A 23 -14.78 1.64 -6.84
C LEU A 23 -14.57 0.41 -5.95
N GLY A 24 -15.60 -0.43 -5.78
CA GLY A 24 -15.52 -1.67 -5.04
C GLY A 24 -14.56 -2.68 -5.67
N VAL A 25 -14.61 -2.86 -7.00
CA VAL A 25 -13.66 -3.72 -7.73
C VAL A 25 -12.23 -3.21 -7.58
N VAL A 26 -12.02 -1.90 -7.76
CA VAL A 26 -10.70 -1.27 -7.58
C VAL A 26 -10.18 -1.49 -6.16
N ALA A 27 -11.02 -1.32 -5.14
CA ALA A 27 -10.65 -1.53 -3.74
C ALA A 27 -10.27 -2.98 -3.42
N ILE A 28 -10.89 -3.96 -4.09
CA ILE A 28 -10.51 -5.38 -3.96
C ILE A 28 -9.14 -5.62 -4.58
N VAL A 29 -8.95 -5.26 -5.86
CA VAL A 29 -7.70 -5.54 -6.58
C VAL A 29 -6.51 -4.86 -5.90
N LEU A 30 -6.65 -3.56 -5.62
CA LEU A 30 -5.61 -2.79 -4.96
C LEU A 30 -5.42 -3.21 -3.51
N GLY A 31 -6.48 -3.58 -2.80
CA GLY A 31 -6.38 -4.08 -1.43
C GLY A 31 -5.56 -5.36 -1.33
N VAL A 32 -5.67 -6.29 -2.30
CA VAL A 32 -4.88 -7.53 -2.30
C VAL A 32 -3.40 -7.19 -2.49
N PHE A 33 -3.12 -6.36 -3.50
CA PHE A 33 -1.75 -5.96 -3.81
C PHE A 33 -1.11 -5.19 -2.65
N LEU A 34 -1.84 -4.24 -2.07
CA LEU A 34 -1.37 -3.42 -0.96
C LEU A 34 -1.19 -4.21 0.34
N THR A 35 -2.05 -5.20 0.61
CA THR A 35 -1.87 -6.13 1.74
C THR A 35 -0.54 -6.88 1.60
N GLY A 36 -0.20 -7.33 0.40
CA GLY A 36 1.10 -7.95 0.12
C GLY A 36 2.25 -6.98 0.33
N LEU A 37 2.18 -5.78 -0.25
CA LEU A 37 3.25 -4.78 -0.13
C LEU A 37 3.52 -4.37 1.32
N HIS A 38 2.48 -3.99 2.07
CA HIS A 38 2.64 -3.61 3.47
C HIS A 38 3.00 -4.80 4.36
N GLY A 39 2.52 -6.01 4.05
CA GLY A 39 2.89 -7.22 4.77
C GLY A 39 4.38 -7.55 4.63
N THR A 40 4.92 -7.46 3.40
CA THR A 40 6.35 -7.65 3.14
C THR A 40 7.19 -6.54 3.78
N GLU A 41 6.72 -5.29 3.72
CA GLU A 41 7.40 -4.18 4.38
C GLU A 41 7.46 -4.39 5.90
N TRP A 42 6.35 -4.80 6.51
CA TRP A 42 6.29 -5.09 7.93
C TRP A 42 7.28 -6.20 8.31
N MET A 43 7.31 -7.30 7.57
CA MET A 43 8.25 -8.40 7.80
C MET A 43 9.71 -7.94 7.67
N LYS A 44 10.03 -7.16 6.64
CA LYS A 44 11.38 -6.60 6.45
C LYS A 44 11.81 -5.76 7.64
N GLN A 45 10.93 -4.87 8.13
CA GLN A 45 11.26 -4.03 9.28
C GLN A 45 11.40 -4.83 10.58
N VAL A 46 10.62 -5.90 10.76
CA VAL A 46 10.79 -6.82 11.90
C VAL A 46 12.16 -7.49 11.87
N VAL A 47 12.61 -7.97 10.71
CA VAL A 47 13.95 -8.56 10.56
C VAL A 47 15.04 -7.52 10.84
N MET A 48 14.91 -6.32 10.27
CA MET A 48 15.87 -5.23 10.52
C MET A 48 15.96 -4.88 12.00
N VAL A 49 14.84 -4.65 12.69
CA VAL A 49 14.85 -4.27 14.11
C VAL A 49 15.44 -5.38 15.01
N ASN A 50 15.22 -6.65 14.67
CA ASN A 50 15.69 -7.76 15.51
C ASN A 50 17.14 -8.16 15.25
N HIS A 51 17.64 -7.96 14.03
CA HIS A 51 18.96 -8.46 13.59
C HIS A 51 19.94 -7.36 13.22
N TYR A 52 19.52 -6.10 13.22
CA TYR A 52 20.36 -4.95 12.87
C TYR A 52 20.30 -3.90 13.99
N SER A 53 21.45 -3.62 14.60
CA SER A 53 21.67 -2.40 15.39
C SER A 53 22.94 -1.74 14.90
N ASP A 54 22.90 -0.41 14.86
CA ASP A 54 24.04 0.51 14.70
C ASP A 54 25.24 0.21 15.62
N THR A 55 25.02 -0.50 16.74
CA THR A 55 26.06 -0.93 17.69
C THR A 55 26.68 -2.29 17.38
N MET A 56 26.13 -3.03 16.41
CA MET A 56 26.66 -4.35 16.05
C MET A 56 27.90 -4.21 15.17
N GLU A 57 28.87 -5.10 15.37
CA GLU A 57 29.97 -5.24 14.41
C GLU A 57 29.40 -5.78 13.10
N LYS A 58 29.90 -5.28 11.97
CA LYS A 58 29.51 -5.77 10.65
C LYS A 58 29.73 -7.30 10.62
N PRO A 59 28.67 -8.11 10.41
CA PRO A 59 28.85 -9.55 10.32
C PRO A 59 29.73 -9.87 9.11
N ALA A 60 30.62 -10.85 9.26
CA ALA A 60 31.30 -11.42 8.12
C ALA A 60 30.26 -12.02 7.16
N ALA A 61 30.49 -11.89 5.86
CA ALA A 61 29.63 -12.52 4.87
C ALA A 61 29.76 -14.05 5.01
N ASP A 62 28.66 -14.71 5.35
CA ASP A 62 28.56 -16.16 5.39
C ASP A 62 28.15 -16.61 3.99
N CYS A 63 29.12 -17.06 3.19
CA CYS A 63 28.93 -17.43 1.78
C CYS A 63 29.35 -18.89 1.54
N PRO A 64 28.53 -19.88 1.95
CA PRO A 64 28.84 -21.29 1.71
C PRO A 64 28.88 -21.62 0.22
N GLU A 65 29.87 -22.39 -0.23
CA GLU A 65 30.01 -22.74 -1.65
C GLU A 65 28.76 -23.45 -2.23
N GLU A 66 28.04 -24.20 -1.39
CA GLU A 66 26.79 -24.87 -1.79
C GLU A 66 25.66 -23.88 -2.11
N GLU A 67 25.48 -22.82 -1.33
CA GLU A 67 24.47 -21.78 -1.58
C GLU A 67 24.85 -20.91 -2.77
N LEU A 68 26.14 -20.64 -2.97
CA LEU A 68 26.63 -19.91 -4.15
C LEU A 68 26.32 -20.66 -5.45
N GLU A 69 26.49 -22.00 -5.47
CA GLU A 69 26.15 -22.84 -6.62
C GLU A 69 24.62 -22.95 -6.82
N GLU A 70 23.85 -23.08 -5.73
CA GLU A 70 22.38 -23.18 -5.79
C GLU A 70 21.71 -21.89 -6.26
N GLU A 71 22.14 -20.74 -5.73
CA GLU A 71 21.62 -19.42 -6.11
C GLU A 71 22.25 -18.87 -7.39
N GLY A 72 23.35 -19.49 -7.86
CA GLY A 72 24.05 -19.09 -9.08
C GLY A 72 24.77 -17.75 -8.98
N ILE A 73 25.21 -17.37 -7.77
CA ILE A 73 25.88 -16.10 -7.47
C ILE A 73 27.37 -16.32 -7.22
N SER A 74 28.19 -15.30 -7.53
CA SER A 74 29.62 -15.36 -7.25
C SER A 74 29.93 -15.01 -5.78
N LEU A 75 31.08 -15.47 -5.25
CA LEU A 75 31.54 -15.08 -3.90
C LEU A 75 31.58 -13.55 -3.73
N ALA A 76 32.10 -12.82 -4.73
CA ALA A 76 32.18 -11.36 -4.70
C ALA A 76 30.79 -10.70 -4.67
N GLU A 77 29.79 -11.33 -5.27
CA GLU A 77 28.41 -10.84 -5.26
C GLU A 77 27.76 -11.08 -3.90
N CYS A 78 27.98 -12.24 -3.28
CA CYS A 78 27.54 -12.51 -1.91
C CYS A 78 28.14 -11.51 -0.90
N GLU A 79 29.46 -11.28 -0.96
CA GLU A 79 30.14 -10.28 -0.11
C GLU A 79 29.58 -8.87 -0.35
N PHE A 80 29.35 -8.50 -1.63
CA PHE A 80 28.76 -7.21 -1.97
C PHE A 80 27.34 -7.04 -1.42
N MET A 81 26.51 -8.09 -1.41
CA MET A 81 25.15 -8.02 -0.87
C MET A 81 25.13 -7.72 0.63
N VAL A 82 26.02 -8.37 1.40
CA VAL A 82 26.19 -8.10 2.83
C VAL A 82 26.65 -6.66 3.06
N ASP A 83 27.62 -6.19 2.28
CA ASP A 83 28.13 -4.82 2.34
C ASP A 83 27.06 -3.79 1.98
N HIS A 84 26.23 -4.11 0.99
CA HIS A 84 25.14 -3.26 0.54
C HIS A 84 24.06 -3.13 1.63
N ILE A 85 23.59 -4.25 2.18
CA ILE A 85 22.59 -4.25 3.26
C ILE A 85 23.12 -3.53 4.50
N TRP A 86 24.39 -3.77 4.84
CA TRP A 86 25.06 -3.04 5.93
C TRP A 86 25.11 -1.53 5.67
N GLY A 87 25.47 -1.13 4.45
CA GLY A 87 25.46 0.28 4.05
C GLY A 87 24.07 0.92 4.14
N LEU A 88 23.02 0.21 3.73
CA LEU A 88 21.63 0.65 3.88
C LEU A 88 21.27 0.86 5.35
N GLY A 89 21.61 -0.10 6.21
CA GLY A 89 21.34 -0.02 7.64
C GLY A 89 22.05 1.16 8.30
N LEU A 90 23.34 1.39 8.02
CA LEU A 90 24.10 2.54 8.52
C LEU A 90 23.52 3.89 8.06
N SER A 91 22.87 3.92 6.89
CA SER A 91 22.25 5.12 6.36
C SER A 91 20.84 5.38 6.90
N THR A 92 20.27 4.42 7.63
CA THR A 92 18.89 4.47 8.14
C THR A 92 18.87 5.05 9.55
N PRO A 93 18.10 6.11 9.82
CA PRO A 93 17.94 6.63 11.18
C PRO A 93 17.22 5.63 12.11
N ASP A 94 17.65 5.52 13.37
CA ASP A 94 17.15 4.51 14.33
C ASP A 94 15.62 4.54 14.56
N TRP A 95 14.99 5.70 14.42
CA TRP A 95 13.54 5.87 14.58
C TRP A 95 12.73 5.37 13.38
N PHE A 96 13.36 5.27 12.20
CA PHE A 96 12.68 5.00 10.93
C PHE A 96 12.13 3.57 10.85
N PRO A 97 12.88 2.50 11.18
CA PRO A 97 12.36 1.14 11.14
C PRO A 97 11.14 0.93 12.03
N GLY A 98 11.17 1.43 13.27
CA GLY A 98 10.02 1.33 14.18
C GLY A 98 8.79 2.09 13.67
N THR A 99 9.01 3.23 13.02
CA THR A 99 7.93 4.02 12.39
C THR A 99 7.34 3.26 11.19
N GLN A 100 8.18 2.79 10.27
CA GLN A 100 7.72 2.04 9.10
C GLN A 100 7.06 0.72 9.47
N MET A 101 7.59 -0.02 10.44
CA MET A 101 6.99 -1.24 10.95
C MET A 101 5.57 -0.99 11.44
N THR A 102 5.37 0.07 12.25
CA THR A 102 4.05 0.44 12.79
C THR A 102 3.09 0.84 11.67
N LEU A 103 3.52 1.72 10.76
CA LEU A 103 2.69 2.18 9.65
C LEU A 103 2.35 1.06 8.66
N ALA A 104 3.29 0.16 8.38
CA ALA A 104 3.08 -1.00 7.53
C ALA A 104 2.10 -2.00 8.16
N ALA A 105 2.16 -2.23 9.47
CA ALA A 105 1.16 -3.05 10.16
C ALA A 105 -0.25 -2.45 10.05
N ILE A 106 -0.40 -1.14 10.32
CA ILE A 106 -1.69 -0.44 10.17
C ILE A 106 -2.17 -0.47 8.71
N GLY A 107 -1.28 -0.18 7.77
CA GLY A 107 -1.56 -0.21 6.32
C GLY A 107 -2.02 -1.60 5.87
N THR A 108 -1.39 -2.67 6.36
CA THR A 108 -1.79 -4.06 6.08
C THR A 108 -3.22 -4.33 6.54
N LEU A 109 -3.56 -3.92 7.77
CA LEU A 109 -4.91 -4.11 8.31
C LEU A 109 -5.96 -3.32 7.52
N LEU A 110 -5.67 -2.05 7.19
CA LEU A 110 -6.58 -1.21 6.41
C LEU A 110 -6.74 -1.70 4.96
N ALA A 111 -5.67 -2.18 4.33
CA ALA A 111 -5.70 -2.79 3.01
C ALA A 111 -6.53 -4.08 3.01
N PHE A 112 -6.41 -4.90 4.04
CA PHE A 112 -7.25 -6.08 4.18
C PHE A 112 -8.74 -5.71 4.38
N LEU A 113 -9.02 -4.70 5.20
CA LEU A 113 -10.38 -4.18 5.38
C LEU A 113 -10.97 -3.62 4.08
N SER A 114 -10.15 -3.02 3.21
CA SER A 114 -10.62 -2.50 1.92
C SER A 114 -11.14 -3.59 0.99
N LEU A 115 -10.67 -4.84 1.13
CA LEU A 115 -11.22 -6.00 0.40
C LEU A 115 -12.67 -6.28 0.79
N ILE A 116 -12.92 -6.33 2.10
CA ILE A 116 -14.24 -6.63 2.65
C ILE A 116 -15.22 -5.51 2.27
N ILE A 117 -14.79 -4.26 2.41
CA ILE A 117 -15.58 -3.09 2.05
C ILE A 117 -15.80 -3.01 0.54
N GLY A 118 -14.80 -3.36 -0.26
CA GLY A 118 -14.91 -3.42 -1.72
C GLY A 118 -15.98 -4.42 -2.16
N GLY A 119 -16.00 -5.62 -1.58
CA GLY A 119 -17.06 -6.60 -1.82
C GLY A 119 -18.45 -6.11 -1.40
N ALA A 120 -18.53 -5.34 -0.31
CA ALA A 120 -19.77 -4.71 0.13
C ALA A 120 -20.21 -3.55 -0.78
N LEU A 121 -19.27 -2.80 -1.35
CA LEU A 121 -19.50 -1.72 -2.31
C LEU A 121 -20.01 -2.24 -3.66
N VAL A 122 -19.48 -3.37 -4.15
CA VAL A 122 -19.97 -4.03 -5.37
C VAL A 122 -21.46 -4.37 -5.28
N ASN A 123 -21.91 -4.77 -4.10
CA ASN A 123 -23.32 -5.06 -3.81
C ASN A 123 -24.09 -3.86 -3.24
N PHE A 124 -23.48 -2.68 -3.23
CA PHE A 124 -24.01 -1.42 -2.71
C PHE A 124 -24.71 -1.54 -1.35
N ARG A 125 -24.04 -2.16 -0.37
CA ARG A 125 -24.57 -2.23 0.99
C ARG A 125 -24.64 -0.83 1.63
N PRO A 126 -25.71 -0.47 2.37
CA PRO A 126 -25.88 0.88 2.92
C PRO A 126 -24.74 1.37 3.82
N TRP A 127 -24.08 0.46 4.54
CA TRP A 127 -22.96 0.77 5.42
C TRP A 127 -21.62 0.84 4.68
N ALA A 128 -21.52 0.33 3.45
CA ALA A 128 -20.26 0.20 2.73
C ALA A 128 -19.69 1.56 2.33
N VAL A 129 -20.52 2.51 1.91
CA VAL A 129 -20.09 3.85 1.51
C VAL A 129 -19.41 4.62 2.66
N PRO A 130 -20.03 4.79 3.85
CA PRO A 130 -19.34 5.44 4.95
C PRO A 130 -18.10 4.67 5.42
N ALA A 131 -18.13 3.33 5.41
CA ALA A 131 -16.95 2.52 5.75
C ALA A 131 -15.80 2.72 4.76
N ALA A 132 -16.09 2.80 3.46
CA ALA A 132 -15.10 3.04 2.41
C ALA A 132 -14.43 4.41 2.57
N ILE A 133 -15.21 5.46 2.85
CA ILE A 133 -14.66 6.79 3.14
C ILE A 133 -13.69 6.72 4.33
N THR A 134 -14.09 6.06 5.42
CA THR A 134 -13.24 5.91 6.60
C THR A 134 -11.95 5.17 6.29
N VAL A 135 -12.02 4.03 5.58
CA VAL A 135 -10.83 3.23 5.27
C VAL A 135 -9.92 3.92 4.26
N PHE A 136 -10.44 4.53 3.20
CA PHE A 136 -9.61 5.26 2.23
C PHE A 136 -8.98 6.50 2.85
N ALA A 137 -9.67 7.19 3.77
CA ALA A 137 -9.07 8.27 4.56
C ALA A 137 -7.96 7.75 5.48
N GLY A 138 -8.16 6.60 6.12
CA GLY A 138 -7.12 5.95 6.94
C GLY A 138 -5.88 5.58 6.11
N LEU A 139 -6.07 4.95 4.94
CA LEU A 139 -4.98 4.61 4.03
C LEU A 139 -4.23 5.86 3.54
N THR A 140 -4.97 6.90 3.14
CA THR A 140 -4.39 8.21 2.78
C THR A 140 -3.54 8.80 3.91
N ALA A 141 -4.01 8.69 5.16
CA ALA A 141 -3.27 9.17 6.32
C ALA A 141 -1.98 8.35 6.56
N VAL A 142 -2.04 7.02 6.40
CA VAL A 142 -0.85 6.16 6.46
C VAL A 142 0.16 6.57 5.41
N ASP A 143 -0.26 6.76 4.15
CA ASP A 143 0.65 7.16 3.07
C ASP A 143 1.28 8.54 3.35
N ALA A 144 0.50 9.50 3.85
CA ALA A 144 0.99 10.83 4.20
C ALA A 144 2.03 10.78 5.32
N LEU A 145 1.81 9.92 6.34
CA LEU A 145 2.77 9.70 7.42
C LEU A 145 4.03 8.97 6.92
N GLN A 146 3.89 7.98 6.05
CA GLN A 146 5.03 7.30 5.41
C GLN A 146 5.83 8.27 4.54
N PHE A 147 5.15 9.13 3.78
CA PHE A 147 5.78 10.18 2.98
C PHE A 147 6.60 11.11 3.87
N ALA A 148 5.98 11.61 4.95
CA ALA A 148 6.66 12.47 5.92
C ALA A 148 7.86 11.78 6.56
N ALA A 149 7.77 10.49 6.91
CA ALA A 149 8.90 9.73 7.42
C ALA A 149 10.03 9.63 6.40
N VAL A 150 9.73 9.25 5.16
CA VAL A 150 10.72 9.02 4.11
C VAL A 150 11.45 10.28 3.68
N VAL A 151 10.76 11.42 3.55
CA VAL A 151 11.44 12.68 3.18
C VAL A 151 12.41 13.17 4.26
N ASN A 152 12.22 12.75 5.51
CA ASN A 152 13.08 13.11 6.65
C ASN A 152 14.13 12.03 7.00
N ALA A 153 14.09 10.86 6.35
CA ALA A 153 14.96 9.73 6.68
C ALA A 153 16.32 9.73 5.96
N GLY A 154 16.55 10.64 5.01
CA GLY A 154 17.80 10.76 4.27
C GLY A 154 17.70 10.36 2.79
N PRO A 155 18.75 10.59 1.99
CA PRO A 155 18.69 10.45 0.53
C PRO A 155 18.52 9.01 0.04
N ILE A 156 19.18 8.03 0.69
CA ILE A 156 19.11 6.61 0.31
C ILE A 156 17.70 6.06 0.54
N ILE A 157 17.13 6.29 1.74
CA ILE A 157 15.75 5.90 2.05
C ILE A 157 14.77 6.59 1.10
N ARG A 158 14.97 7.87 0.80
CA ARG A 158 14.12 8.59 -0.14
C ARG A 158 14.16 7.97 -1.54
N ASP A 159 15.31 7.57 -2.05
CA ASP A 159 15.44 6.94 -3.36
C ASP A 159 14.65 5.61 -3.44
N ILE A 160 14.71 4.81 -2.37
CA ILE A 160 14.06 3.50 -2.31
C ILE A 160 12.53 3.61 -2.20
N TYR A 161 12.01 4.51 -1.36
CA TYR A 161 10.59 4.47 -0.97
C TYR A 161 9.71 5.58 -1.57
N LEU A 162 10.28 6.75 -1.88
CA LEU A 162 9.49 7.97 -2.11
C LEU A 162 8.48 7.81 -3.25
N TRP A 163 8.92 7.24 -4.37
CA TRP A 163 8.07 7.12 -5.56
C TRP A 163 6.88 6.21 -5.32
N ASN A 164 7.12 5.05 -4.70
CA ASN A 164 6.05 4.10 -4.38
C ASN A 164 5.02 4.73 -3.43
N ILE A 165 5.48 5.38 -2.35
CA ILE A 165 4.57 6.03 -1.38
C ILE A 165 3.76 7.16 -2.04
N LEU A 166 4.40 7.97 -2.89
CA LEU A 166 3.71 9.06 -3.59
C LEU A 166 2.60 8.53 -4.51
N LEU A 167 2.89 7.43 -5.23
CA LEU A 167 1.90 6.78 -6.09
C LEU A 167 0.69 6.30 -5.28
N TRP A 168 0.92 5.61 -4.17
CA TRP A 168 -0.15 5.11 -3.30
C TRP A 168 -0.97 6.22 -2.66
N LEU A 169 -0.30 7.29 -2.19
CA LEU A 169 -0.96 8.47 -1.67
C LEU A 169 -1.95 9.07 -2.69
N LEU A 170 -1.52 9.20 -3.95
CA LEU A 170 -2.37 9.73 -5.01
C LEU A 170 -3.54 8.80 -5.32
N ILE A 171 -3.29 7.48 -5.37
CA ILE A 171 -4.34 6.48 -5.60
C ILE A 171 -5.40 6.53 -4.49
N HIS A 172 -5.00 6.53 -3.22
CA HIS A 172 -5.95 6.57 -2.12
C HIS A 172 -6.71 7.90 -2.03
N LEU A 173 -6.08 9.03 -2.38
CA LEU A 173 -6.78 10.31 -2.54
C LEU A 173 -7.85 10.26 -3.62
N LEU A 174 -7.56 9.65 -4.77
CA LEU A 174 -8.53 9.47 -5.86
C LEU A 174 -9.69 8.55 -5.44
N MET A 175 -9.40 7.47 -4.72
CA MET A 175 -10.43 6.58 -4.19
C MET A 175 -11.32 7.27 -3.15
N LEU A 176 -10.71 8.03 -2.23
CA LEU A 176 -11.42 8.79 -1.21
C LEU A 176 -12.32 9.85 -1.82
N THR A 177 -11.79 10.65 -2.77
CA THR A 177 -12.56 11.67 -3.48
C THR A 177 -13.69 11.04 -4.29
N GLY A 178 -13.45 9.91 -4.96
CA GLY A 178 -14.48 9.13 -5.65
C GLY A 178 -15.60 8.66 -4.71
N ALA A 179 -15.26 8.14 -3.53
CA ALA A 179 -16.25 7.71 -2.53
C ALA A 179 -17.09 8.87 -1.98
N ILE A 180 -16.45 10.01 -1.70
CA ILE A 180 -17.12 11.22 -1.20
C ILE A 180 -18.05 11.80 -2.29
N ALA A 181 -17.55 11.94 -3.51
CA ALA A 181 -18.34 12.44 -4.64
C ALA A 181 -19.54 11.53 -4.92
N GLY A 182 -19.34 10.21 -4.96
CA GLY A 182 -20.42 9.23 -5.11
C GLY A 182 -21.49 9.38 -4.03
N ARG A 183 -21.09 9.48 -2.76
CA ARG A 183 -22.02 9.70 -1.64
C ARG A 183 -22.82 11.00 -1.76
N HIS A 184 -22.21 12.06 -2.28
CA HIS A 184 -22.92 13.33 -2.49
C HIS A 184 -24.00 13.22 -3.57
N VAL A 185 -23.72 12.52 -4.67
CA VAL A 185 -24.70 12.27 -5.73
C VAL A 185 -25.93 11.53 -5.17
N GLU A 186 -25.72 10.47 -4.38
CA GLU A 186 -26.81 9.69 -3.76
C GLU A 186 -27.67 10.50 -2.79
N ARG A 187 -27.09 11.49 -2.09
CA ARG A 187 -27.83 12.37 -1.17
C ARG A 187 -28.62 13.46 -1.87
N SER A 188 -28.31 13.73 -3.14
CA SER A 188 -28.94 14.77 -3.96
C SER A 188 -30.09 14.26 -4.83
N GLN A 189 -30.29 12.94 -4.88
CA GLN A 189 -31.42 12.27 -5.52
C GLN A 189 -32.53 12.01 -4.49
#